data_AF-K2PG33-F1
#
_entry.id   AF-K2PG33-F1
#
_cell.length_a   1.000
_cell.length_b   1.000
_cell.length_c   1.000
_cell.angle_alpha   90.00
_cell.angle_beta   90.00
_cell.angle_gamma   90.00
#
_symmetry.space_group_name_H-M   'P 1'
#
loop_
_entity.id
_entity.type
_entity.pdbx_description
1 polymer ?
#
loop_
_entity_poly.entity_id
_entity_poly.type
_entity_poly.pdbx_seq_one_letter_code
_entity_poly.pdbx_strand_id
1 'polypeptide(L)'
;MARRSIQERLRQLEARRDVLVARLGKEQRARDTRRKILIGALVLDRIERQPERYLSSRLDDWLRAELPGFLTRENDRALFDDILGPSMEKSMRTSTGTPDASTGNDGEEQP
;
A
#
# COMPACT_ATOMS: atom_id res chain seq x y z
N MET A 1 18.42 -57.77 0.89
CA MET A 1 17.94 -56.58 0.15
C MET A 1 17.02 -55.78 1.06
N ALA A 2 17.51 -54.63 1.54
CA ALA A 2 17.07 -53.98 2.78
C ALA A 2 15.61 -53.47 2.75
N ARG A 3 14.76 -54.02 3.63
CA ARG A 3 13.52 -53.37 4.05
C ARG A 3 13.91 -52.14 4.88
N ARG A 4 14.00 -50.96 4.25
CA ARG A 4 14.02 -49.70 5.02
C ARG A 4 12.81 -49.71 5.95
N SER A 5 13.01 -49.37 7.22
CA SER A 5 11.90 -49.31 8.18
C SER A 5 10.86 -48.32 7.67
N ILE A 6 9.58 -48.59 7.96
CA ILE A 6 8.47 -47.72 7.52
C ILE A 6 8.70 -46.27 8.01
N GLN A 7 9.30 -46.11 9.19
CA GLN A 7 9.70 -44.83 9.77
C GLN A 7 10.72 -44.09 8.90
N GLU A 8 11.73 -44.78 8.38
CA GLU A 8 12.74 -44.19 7.50
C GLU A 8 12.11 -43.70 6.18
N ARG A 9 11.15 -44.46 5.65
CA ARG A 9 10.41 -44.07 4.43
C ARG A 9 9.48 -42.88 4.69
N LEU A 10 8.84 -42.84 5.84
CA LEU A 10 7.99 -41.71 6.24
C LEU A 10 8.81 -40.43 6.34
N ARG A 11 9.94 -40.45 7.05
CA ARG A 11 10.88 -39.32 7.13
C ARG A 11 11.36 -38.85 5.76
N GLN A 12 11.65 -39.78 4.86
CA GLN A 12 12.07 -39.45 3.49
C GLN A 12 10.96 -38.78 2.67
N LEU A 13 9.70 -39.19 2.86
CA LEU A 13 8.55 -38.57 2.19
C LEU A 13 8.24 -37.19 2.78
N GLU A 14 8.31 -37.03 4.09
CA GLU A 14 8.14 -35.75 4.78
C GLU A 14 9.22 -34.74 4.33
N ALA A 15 10.49 -35.15 4.31
CA ALA A 15 11.57 -34.30 3.84
C ALA A 15 11.39 -33.85 2.38
N ARG A 16 10.91 -34.76 1.51
CA ARG A 16 10.60 -34.41 0.10
C ARG A 16 9.42 -33.46 0.00
N ARG A 17 8.37 -33.67 0.79
CA ARG A 17 7.22 -32.77 0.87
C ARG A 17 7.67 -31.36 1.27
N ASP A 18 8.47 -31.25 2.32
CA ASP A 18 8.89 -29.94 2.84
C ASP A 18 9.74 -29.17 1.83
N VAL A 19 10.61 -29.86 1.08
CA VAL A 19 11.35 -29.26 -0.04
C VAL A 19 10.41 -28.75 -1.13
N LEU A 20 9.40 -29.53 -1.51
CA LEU A 20 8.42 -29.11 -2.53
C LEU A 20 7.58 -27.92 -2.06
N VAL A 21 7.15 -27.90 -0.80
CA VAL A 21 6.42 -26.79 -0.19
C VAL A 21 7.28 -25.53 -0.16
N ALA A 22 8.55 -25.65 0.26
CA ALA A 22 9.48 -24.53 0.28
C ALA A 22 9.71 -23.95 -1.13
N ARG A 23 9.86 -24.82 -2.13
CA ARG A 23 10.01 -24.40 -3.53
C ARG A 23 8.76 -23.69 -4.04
N LEU A 24 7.57 -24.25 -3.79
CA LEU A 24 6.31 -23.62 -4.17
C LEU A 24 6.14 -22.24 -3.51
N GLY A 25 6.47 -22.13 -2.21
CA GLY A 25 6.45 -20.86 -1.50
C GLY A 25 7.44 -19.83 -2.07
N LYS A 26 8.61 -20.26 -2.56
CA LYS A 26 9.56 -19.38 -3.26
C LYS A 26 8.99 -18.90 -4.60
N GLU A 27 8.43 -19.81 -5.40
CA GLU A 27 7.83 -19.46 -6.70
C GLU A 27 6.64 -18.52 -6.55
N GLN A 28 5.80 -18.74 -5.53
CA GLN A 28 4.66 -17.86 -5.24
C GLN A 28 5.11 -16.46 -4.86
N ARG A 29 6.11 -16.32 -3.97
CA ARG A 29 6.68 -15.01 -3.62
C ARG A 29 7.33 -14.31 -4.81
N ALA A 30 8.03 -15.05 -5.67
CA ALA A 30 8.63 -14.50 -6.88
C ALA A 30 7.56 -13.98 -7.86
N ARG A 31 6.48 -14.76 -8.08
CA ARG A 31 5.34 -14.34 -8.91
C ARG A 31 4.63 -13.13 -8.32
N ASP A 32 4.40 -13.11 -7.02
CA ASP A 32 3.72 -12.02 -6.34
C ASP A 32 4.53 -10.72 -6.40
N THR A 33 5.84 -10.80 -6.15
CA THR A 33 6.77 -9.67 -6.29
C THR A 33 6.77 -9.14 -7.71
N ARG A 34 6.87 -10.03 -8.73
CA ARG A 34 6.81 -9.63 -10.13
C ARG A 34 5.50 -8.95 -10.49
N ARG A 35 4.36 -9.47 -10.01
CA ARG A 35 3.04 -8.88 -10.25
C ARG A 35 2.95 -7.47 -9.67
N LYS A 36 3.39 -7.29 -8.42
CA LYS A 36 3.40 -6.00 -7.72
C LYS A 36 4.27 -4.97 -8.44
N ILE A 37 5.48 -5.37 -8.84
CA ILE A 37 6.41 -4.50 -9.58
C ILE A 37 5.82 -4.09 -10.92
N LEU A 38 5.27 -5.03 -11.70
CA LEU A 38 4.72 -4.74 -13.03
C LEU A 38 3.49 -3.81 -12.96
N ILE A 39 2.60 -4.03 -11.99
CA ILE A 39 1.45 -3.15 -11.78
C ILE A 39 1.93 -1.75 -11.38
N GLY A 40 2.86 -1.65 -10.43
CA GLY A 40 3.42 -0.38 -10.01
C GLY A 40 4.09 0.37 -11.17
N ALA A 41 4.94 -0.30 -11.94
CA ALA A 41 5.61 0.28 -13.11
C ALA A 41 4.61 0.78 -14.17
N LEU A 42 3.53 0.03 -14.42
CA LEU A 42 2.48 0.46 -15.36
C LEU A 42 1.75 1.73 -14.87
N VAL A 43 1.42 1.79 -13.57
CA VAL A 43 0.75 2.96 -12.98
C VAL A 43 1.67 4.18 -13.06
N LEU A 44 2.94 4.04 -12.70
CA LEU A 44 3.94 5.12 -12.77
C LEU A 44 4.13 5.61 -14.20
N ASP A 45 4.35 4.71 -15.17
CA ASP A 45 4.51 5.05 -16.59
C ASP A 45 3.28 5.78 -17.14
N ARG A 46 2.08 5.41 -16.67
CA ARG A 46 0.82 6.03 -17.07
C ARG A 46 0.66 7.44 -16.51
N ILE A 47 1.07 7.68 -15.26
CA ILE A 47 1.08 9.00 -14.62
C ILE A 47 2.08 9.91 -15.34
N GLU A 48 3.26 9.40 -15.67
CA GLU A 48 4.34 10.17 -16.31
C GLU A 48 4.01 10.56 -17.76
N ARG A 49 3.52 9.63 -18.58
CA ARG A 49 3.34 9.85 -20.02
C ARG A 49 2.09 10.63 -20.41
N GLN A 50 1.05 10.64 -19.56
CA GLN A 50 -0.24 11.24 -19.91
C GLN A 50 -0.88 11.97 -18.73
N PRO A 51 -0.30 13.09 -18.30
CA PRO A 51 -0.89 13.91 -17.25
C PRO A 51 -2.30 14.37 -17.65
N GLU A 52 -2.49 14.98 -18.81
CA GLU A 52 -3.82 15.46 -19.26
C GLU A 52 -4.89 14.34 -19.46
N ARG A 53 -4.48 13.07 -19.57
CA ARG A 53 -5.37 11.89 -19.64
C ARG A 53 -5.17 10.99 -18.41
N TYR A 54 -5.01 11.60 -17.23
CA TYR A 54 -4.97 10.89 -15.96
C TYR A 54 -6.08 9.86 -15.94
N LEU A 55 -5.65 8.59 -15.82
CA LEU A 55 -6.34 7.51 -15.13
C LEU A 55 -7.72 7.92 -14.60
N SER A 56 -8.72 8.05 -15.48
CA SER A 56 -10.05 8.65 -15.24
C SER A 56 -10.17 9.28 -13.85
N SER A 57 -9.79 10.56 -13.63
CA SER A 57 -9.81 11.32 -12.34
C SER A 57 -9.90 10.51 -11.04
N ARG A 58 -11.02 9.82 -10.83
CA ARG A 58 -11.25 8.70 -9.91
C ARG A 58 -10.03 7.84 -9.51
N LEU A 59 -9.12 7.42 -10.40
CA LEU A 59 -8.00 6.57 -9.96
C LEU A 59 -6.85 7.39 -9.38
N ASP A 60 -6.60 8.61 -9.86
CA ASP A 60 -5.68 9.55 -9.19
C ASP A 60 -6.24 9.96 -7.82
N ASP A 61 -7.53 10.29 -7.75
CA ASP A 61 -8.23 10.61 -6.50
C ASP A 61 -8.18 9.43 -5.51
N TRP A 62 -8.42 8.21 -6.00
CA TRP A 62 -8.31 6.99 -5.20
C TRP A 62 -6.87 6.75 -4.73
N LEU A 63 -5.88 6.95 -5.59
CA LEU A 63 -4.46 6.77 -5.22
C LEU A 63 -4.06 7.79 -4.14
N ARG A 64 -4.46 9.06 -4.28
CA ARG A 64 -4.20 10.08 -3.25
C ARG A 64 -4.91 9.79 -1.93
N ALA A 65 -6.07 9.12 -1.94
CA ALA A 65 -6.80 8.74 -0.73
C ALA A 65 -6.22 7.49 -0.05
N GLU A 66 -5.86 6.46 -0.81
CA GLU A 66 -5.47 5.15 -0.27
C GLU A 66 -3.96 5.01 -0.04
N LEU A 67 -3.11 5.61 -0.88
CA LEU A 67 -1.65 5.47 -0.78
C LEU A 67 -1.11 5.96 0.58
N PRO A 68 -1.60 7.08 1.16
CA PRO A 68 -1.19 7.49 2.52
C PRO A 68 -1.51 6.45 3.60
N GLY A 69 -2.64 5.76 3.49
CA GLY A 69 -3.03 4.69 4.42
C GLY A 69 -2.24 3.39 4.20
N PHE A 70 -1.82 3.15 2.95
CA PHE A 70 -1.00 2.00 2.60
C PHE A 70 0.47 2.15 3.01
N LEU A 71 1.01 3.38 2.98
CA LEU A 71 2.40 3.68 3.29
C LEU A 71 2.60 3.85 4.81
N THR A 72 2.96 2.75 5.45
CA THR A 72 3.22 2.71 6.90
C THR A 72 4.56 3.33 7.31
N ARG A 73 5.54 3.38 6.41
CA ARG A 73 6.90 3.89 6.67
C ARG A 73 7.11 5.27 6.05
N GLU A 74 7.72 6.17 6.81
CA GLU A 74 7.99 7.54 6.39
C GLU A 74 8.96 7.62 5.20
N ASN A 75 10.00 6.78 5.17
CA ASN A 75 10.91 6.67 4.02
C ASN A 75 10.17 6.28 2.72
N ASP A 76 9.16 5.42 2.83
CA ASP A 76 8.40 5.00 1.66
C ASP A 76 7.46 6.12 1.19
N ARG A 77 6.99 7.00 2.09
CA ARG A 77 6.15 8.18 1.74
C ARG A 77 6.93 9.21 0.93
N ALA A 78 8.16 9.50 1.33
CA ALA A 78 9.03 10.46 0.65
C ALA A 78 9.29 10.10 -0.82
N LEU A 79 9.15 8.82 -1.20
CA LEU A 79 9.30 8.37 -2.59
C LEU A 79 8.12 8.74 -3.50
N PHE A 80 7.00 9.22 -2.95
CA PHE A 80 5.79 9.55 -3.70
C PHE A 80 5.36 11.02 -3.56
N ASP A 81 6.17 11.89 -2.94
CA ASP A 81 5.82 13.30 -2.73
C ASP A 81 5.64 14.08 -4.03
N ASP A 82 6.37 13.69 -5.08
CA ASP A 82 6.28 14.23 -6.44
C ASP A 82 4.94 13.87 -7.13
N ILE A 83 4.40 12.69 -6.84
CA ILE A 83 3.13 12.19 -7.39
C ILE A 83 1.93 12.68 -6.57
N LEU A 84 2.03 12.59 -5.23
CA LEU A 84 0.97 12.96 -4.30
C LEU A 84 0.83 14.48 -4.09
N GLY A 85 1.86 15.25 -4.48
CA GLY A 85 1.89 16.69 -4.33
C GLY A 85 2.00 17.15 -2.87
N PRO A 86 2.35 18.42 -2.62
CA PRO A 86 2.59 18.96 -1.27
C PRO A 86 1.33 19.07 -0.38
N SER A 87 0.17 18.58 -0.82
CA SER A 87 -1.11 18.67 -0.10
C SER A 87 -1.20 17.74 1.13
N MET A 88 -0.21 16.87 1.33
CA MET A 88 -0.14 15.96 2.47
C MET A 88 0.02 16.68 3.81
N GLU A 89 0.61 17.88 3.81
CA GLU A 89 0.90 18.62 5.04
C GLU A 89 -0.35 19.34 5.61
N LYS A 90 -1.40 19.53 4.80
CA LYS A 90 -2.61 20.26 5.22
C LYS A 90 -3.67 19.34 5.86
N SER A 91 -3.76 18.08 5.43
CA SER A 91 -4.77 17.13 5.93
C SER A 91 -4.45 16.57 7.33
N MET A 92 -3.17 16.51 7.70
CA MET A 92 -2.74 16.03 9.02
C MET A 92 -2.86 17.08 10.14
N ARG A 93 -2.93 18.37 9.79
CA ARG A 93 -3.09 19.48 10.74
C ARG A 93 -4.56 19.76 11.12
N THR A 94 -5.54 19.22 10.39
CA THR A 94 -6.96 19.49 10.65
C THR A 94 -7.63 18.53 11.65
N SER A 95 -6.93 17.51 12.17
CA SER A 95 -7.50 16.56 13.15
C SER A 95 -7.19 16.89 14.61
N THR A 96 -6.45 17.96 14.90
CA THR A 96 -6.14 18.43 16.27
C THR A 96 -6.41 19.92 16.44
N GLY A 97 -7.62 20.35 16.07
CA GLY A 97 -8.15 21.66 16.41
C GLY A 97 -9.46 21.49 17.18
N THR A 98 -9.37 21.53 18.50
CA THR A 98 -10.52 21.62 19.42
C THR A 98 -11.50 22.69 18.92
N PRO A 99 -12.81 22.41 18.77
CA PRO A 99 -13.78 23.47 18.54
C PRO A 99 -13.99 24.15 19.89
N ASP A 100 -13.30 25.27 20.13
CA ASP A 100 -13.66 26.13 21.24
C ASP A 100 -14.96 26.86 20.87
N ALA A 101 -16.05 26.29 21.34
CA ALA A 101 -17.36 26.91 21.32
C ALA A 101 -17.41 27.94 22.44
N SER A 102 -17.34 29.22 22.10
CA SER A 102 -17.91 30.28 22.93
C SER A 102 -18.89 31.12 22.12
N THR A 103 -20.15 30.74 22.28
CA THR A 103 -21.34 31.55 22.04
C THR A 103 -21.26 32.85 22.85
N GLY A 104 -21.56 33.98 22.22
CA GLY A 104 -21.71 35.28 22.88
C GLY A 104 -22.45 36.24 21.97
N ASN A 105 -23.77 36.24 22.10
CA ASN A 105 -24.73 37.17 21.52
C ASN A 105 -24.52 38.62 22.03
N ASP A 106 -24.99 39.60 21.27
CA ASP A 106 -25.70 40.83 21.71
C ASP A 106 -25.24 42.15 21.05
N GLY A 107 -26.21 42.83 20.45
CA GLY A 107 -26.27 44.29 20.23
C GLY A 107 -25.53 44.81 19.01
N GLU A 108 -25.99 45.79 18.25
CA GLU A 108 -27.11 46.73 18.44
C GLU A 108 -27.40 47.38 17.08
N GLU A 109 -28.62 47.92 17.03
CA GLU A 109 -29.33 48.55 15.94
C GLU A 109 -28.66 49.84 15.42
N GLN A 110 -29.18 50.29 14.28
CA GLN A 110 -28.72 51.41 13.43
C GLN A 110 -28.65 52.77 14.17
N PRO A 111 -28.15 53.83 13.50
CA PRO A 111 -28.99 54.56 12.54
C PRO A 111 -28.35 54.83 11.16
#